data_AF-A0A960UD64-F1
#
_entry.id   AF-A0A960UD64-F1
#
_cell.length_a   1.000
_cell.length_b   1.000
_cell.length_c   1.000
_cell.angle_alpha   90.00
_cell.angle_beta   90.00
_cell.angle_gamma   90.00
#
_symmetry.space_group_name_H-M   'P 1'
#
loop_
_entity.id
_entity.type
_entity.pdbx_description
1 polymer ?
#
loop_
_entity_poly.entity_id
_entity_poly.type
_entity_poly.pdbx_seq_one_letter_code
_entity_poly.pdbx_strand_id
1 'polypeptide(L)' 'MNTLKRALRALGLMALAALPFLASACSLGTEAWERDLHAEPEMAMEYDSIDLGLDEHIYFSKEASSGGQGFGGGGCGCN' A
#
# COMPACT_ATOMS: atom_id res chain seq x y z
N MET A 1 53.99 -6.83 15.13
CA MET A 1 53.51 -6.29 13.83
C MET A 1 52.68 -7.27 13.00
N ASN A 2 53.02 -8.55 12.91
CA ASN A 2 52.31 -9.49 12.01
C ASN A 2 50.97 -10.00 12.57
N THR A 3 50.83 -10.09 13.90
CA THR A 3 49.59 -10.46 14.59
C THR A 3 48.50 -9.40 14.43
N LEU A 4 48.86 -8.12 14.57
CA LEU A 4 47.95 -6.98 14.37
C LEU A 4 47.44 -6.91 12.91
N LYS A 5 48.32 -7.15 11.93
CA LYS A 5 47.95 -7.20 10.50
C LYS A 5 47.02 -8.39 10.18
N ARG A 6 47.19 -9.53 10.86
CA ARG A 6 46.31 -10.71 10.74
C ARG A 6 44.94 -10.44 11.35
N ALA A 7 44.88 -9.79 12.51
CA ALA A 7 43.63 -9.40 13.17
C ALA A 7 42.82 -8.41 12.30
N LEU A 8 43.48 -7.38 11.74
CA LEU A 8 42.84 -6.42 10.81
C LEU A 8 42.29 -7.08 9.54
N ARG A 9 43.01 -8.07 8.98
CA ARG A 9 42.52 -8.85 7.83
C ARG A 9 41.33 -9.75 8.19
N ALA A 10 41.38 -10.40 9.35
CA ALA A 10 40.27 -11.22 9.83
C ALA A 10 39.02 -10.37 10.08
N LEU A 11 39.17 -9.18 10.67
CA LEU A 11 38.08 -8.24 10.89
C LEU A 11 37.46 -7.76 9.57
N GLY A 12 38.30 -7.46 8.57
CA GLY A 12 37.84 -7.08 7.22
C GLY A 12 37.09 -8.21 6.51
N LEU A 13 37.56 -9.45 6.63
CA LEU A 13 36.87 -10.63 6.06
C LEU A 13 35.53 -10.89 6.76
N MET A 14 35.46 -10.71 8.08
CA MET A 14 34.24 -10.88 8.84
C MET A 14 33.20 -9.80 8.49
N ALA A 15 33.63 -8.56 8.30
CA ALA A 15 32.77 -7.48 7.84
C ALA A 15 32.23 -7.74 6.42
N LEU A 16 33.07 -8.23 5.51
CA LEU A 16 32.66 -8.54 4.13
C LEU A 16 31.62 -9.67 4.08
N ALA A 17 31.75 -10.67 4.96
CA ALA A 17 30.79 -11.77 5.09
C ALA A 17 29.43 -11.34 5.69
N ALA A 18 29.38 -10.20 6.40
CA ALA A 18 28.15 -9.68 7.02
C ALA A 18 27.28 -8.84 6.06
N LEU A 19 27.85 -8.29 4.97
CA LEU A 19 27.10 -7.51 3.97
C LEU A 19 25.83 -8.19 3.40
N PRO A 20 25.84 -9.49 3.01
CA PRO A 20 24.66 -10.11 2.42
C PRO A 20 23.48 -10.27 3.39
N PHE A 21 23.72 -10.29 4.71
CA PHE A 21 22.63 -10.39 5.69
C PHE A 21 21.78 -9.11 5.74
N LEU A 22 22.38 -7.94 5.53
CA LEU A 22 21.70 -6.64 5.49
C LEU A 22 20.80 -6.48 4.26
N ALA A 23 21.09 -7.20 3.17
CA ALA A 23 20.31 -7.14 1.92
C ALA A 23 19.03 -8.00 1.95
N SER A 24 18.88 -8.90 2.93
CA SER A 24 17.73 -9.82 3.01
C SER A 24 16.43 -9.18 3.51
N ALA A 25 16.47 -7.93 3.97
CA ALA A 25 15.29 -7.27 4.55
C ALA A 25 14.25 -6.80 3.52
N CYS A 26 14.60 -6.72 2.23
CA CYS A 26 13.71 -6.17 1.20
C CYS A 26 12.86 -7.21 0.45
N SER A 27 13.00 -8.51 0.72
CA SER A 27 12.26 -9.56 0.02
C SER A 27 11.13 -10.18 0.85
N LEU A 28 10.68 -9.53 1.93
CA LEU A 28 9.50 -9.93 2.71
C LEU A 28 8.20 -9.43 2.07
N GLY A 29 8.18 -9.30 0.75
CA GLY A 29 6.96 -8.99 0.00
C GLY A 29 6.13 -10.25 -0.19
N THR A 30 4.85 -10.18 0.12
CA THR A 30 3.88 -11.21 -0.27
C THR A 30 3.74 -11.20 -1.80
N GLU A 31 3.66 -12.38 -2.42
CA GLU A 31 3.42 -12.49 -3.85
C GLU A 31 2.10 -11.82 -4.24
N ALA A 32 1.99 -11.33 -5.48
CA ALA A 32 0.83 -10.52 -5.91
C ALA A 32 -0.52 -11.25 -5.69
N TRP A 33 -0.54 -12.57 -5.84
CA TRP A 33 -1.71 -13.43 -5.63
C TRP A 33 -1.97 -13.81 -4.16
N GLU A 34 -1.05 -13.55 -3.24
CA GLU A 34 -1.27 -13.80 -1.80
C GLU A 34 -2.19 -12.74 -1.17
N ARG A 35 -2.53 -11.67 -1.90
CA ARG A 35 -3.45 -10.61 -1.46
C ARG A 35 -4.90 -10.83 -1.90
N ASP A 36 -5.21 -11.97 -2.53
CA ASP A 36 -6.53 -12.28 -3.09
C ASP A 36 -7.65 -12.25 -2.04
N LEU A 37 -7.33 -12.59 -0.79
CA LEU A 37 -8.28 -12.61 0.34
C LEU A 37 -8.24 -11.35 1.20
N HIS A 38 -7.56 -10.29 0.77
CA HIS A 38 -7.47 -9.06 1.55
C HIS A 38 -8.72 -8.18 1.43
N ALA A 39 -9.45 -8.30 0.31
CA ALA A 39 -10.67 -7.55 0.06
C ALA A 39 -11.90 -8.43 0.35
N GLU A 40 -12.60 -8.15 1.44
CA GLU A 40 -13.93 -8.71 1.70
C GLU A 40 -14.96 -8.09 0.74
N PRO A 41 -16.03 -8.82 0.36
CA PRO A 41 -17.08 -8.30 -0.52
C PRO A 41 -17.70 -6.99 0.00
N GLU A 42 -17.75 -6.85 1.33
CA GLU A 42 -18.25 -5.68 2.07
C GLU A 42 -17.43 -4.40 1.83
N MET A 43 -16.18 -4.53 1.39
CA MET A 43 -15.32 -3.39 1.08
C MET A 43 -15.49 -2.88 -0.36
N ALA A 44 -16.44 -3.43 -1.11
CA ALA A 44 -16.84 -2.88 -2.40
C ALA A 44 -17.46 -1.49 -2.21
N MET A 45 -17.17 -0.56 -3.12
CA MET A 45 -17.67 0.82 -3.07
C MET A 45 -19.21 0.90 -3.10
N GLU A 46 -19.87 -0.09 -3.68
CA GLU A 46 -21.33 -0.19 -3.82
C GLU A 46 -21.83 -1.49 -3.18
N TYR A 47 -21.41 -1.78 -1.96
CA TYR A 47 -21.80 -3.01 -1.28
C TYR A 47 -23.27 -3.01 -0.84
N ASP A 48 -23.76 -1.91 -0.23
CA ASP A 48 -25.13 -1.77 0.26
C ASP A 48 -25.81 -0.54 -0.37
N SER A 49 -26.99 -0.77 -0.94
CA SER A 49 -27.81 0.27 -1.57
C SER A 49 -28.32 1.37 -0.61
N ILE A 50 -28.53 1.04 0.66
CA ILE A 50 -29.00 1.96 1.69
C ILE A 50 -27.88 2.90 2.10
N ASP A 51 -26.68 2.36 2.33
CA ASP A 51 -25.50 3.17 2.65
C ASP A 51 -25.13 4.07 1.47
N LEU A 52 -25.17 3.54 0.24
CA LEU A 52 -24.93 4.33 -0.97
C LEU A 52 -25.93 5.49 -1.10
N GLY A 53 -27.22 5.22 -0.91
CA GLY A 53 -28.26 6.25 -0.98
C GLY A 53 -28.12 7.31 0.12
N LEU A 54 -27.73 6.92 1.33
CA LEU A 54 -27.46 7.84 2.42
C LEU A 54 -26.26 8.74 2.13
N ASP A 55 -25.18 8.16 1.60
CA ASP A 55 -23.98 8.90 1.21
C ASP A 55 -24.30 9.89 0.08
N GLU A 56 -25.04 9.49 -0.95
CA GLU A 56 -25.52 10.41 -1.98
C GLU A 56 -26.34 11.55 -1.38
N HIS A 57 -27.29 11.24 -0.49
CA HIS A 57 -28.10 12.26 0.19
C HIS A 57 -27.23 13.24 1.00
N ILE A 58 -26.21 12.75 1.70
CA ILE A 58 -25.28 13.59 2.47
C ILE A 58 -24.41 14.44 1.54
N TYR A 59 -23.84 13.88 0.48
CA TYR A 59 -22.98 14.58 -0.48
C TYR A 59 -23.73 15.67 -1.23
N PHE A 60 -24.93 15.39 -1.73
CA PHE A 60 -25.77 16.41 -2.37
C PHE A 60 -26.22 17.50 -1.39
N SER A 61 -26.48 17.14 -0.13
CA SER A 61 -26.92 18.10 0.88
C SER A 61 -25.80 19.02 1.38
N LYS A 62 -24.55 18.54 1.37
CA LYS A 62 -23.41 19.31 1.90
C LYS A 62 -22.72 20.19 0.87
N GLU A 63 -22.71 19.82 -0.40
CA GLU A 63 -21.86 20.51 -1.39
C GLU A 63 -22.58 21.00 -2.64
N ALA A 64 -23.87 20.73 -2.85
CA ALA A 64 -24.55 20.97 -4.14
C ALA A 64 -23.69 20.53 -5.35
N SER A 65 -22.79 19.57 -5.14
CA SER A 65 -21.75 19.21 -6.08
C SER A 65 -22.40 18.30 -7.11
N SER A 66 -22.59 18.82 -8.32
CA SER A 66 -23.14 18.04 -9.41
C SER A 66 -22.08 17.10 -9.98
N GLY A 67 -22.24 15.80 -9.75
CA GLY A 67 -21.37 14.74 -10.26
C GLY A 67 -21.29 13.58 -9.27
N GLY A 68 -21.78 12.41 -9.66
CA GLY A 68 -21.79 11.21 -8.80
C GLY A 68 -20.37 10.67 -8.51
N GLN A 69 -20.30 9.60 -7.71
CA GLN A 69 -19.07 9.06 -7.10
C GLN A 69 -18.02 8.44 -8.07
N GLY A 70 -18.20 8.55 -9.39
CA GLY A 70 -17.30 7.96 -10.38
C GLY A 70 -16.06 8.81 -10.70
N PHE A 71 -14.97 8.16 -11.14
CA PHE A 71 -13.69 8.78 -11.58
C PHE A 71 -13.81 9.68 -12.85
N GLY A 72 -15.04 9.96 -13.30
CA GLY A 72 -15.37 10.82 -14.43
C GLY A 72 -16.50 11.80 -14.12
N GLY A 73 -16.65 12.23 -12.85
CA GLY A 73 -17.65 13.20 -12.40
C GLY A 73 -17.45 14.60 -12.97
N GLY A 74 -17.78 14.77 -14.26
CA GLY A 74 -17.93 16.05 -14.95
C GLY A 74 -19.32 16.14 -15.56
N GLY A 75 -20.36 16.10 -14.71
CA GLY A 75 -21.75 16.27 -15.14
C GLY A 75 -22.21 17.68 -14.78
N CYS A 76 -22.57 18.49 -15.78
CA CYS A 76 -23.02 19.87 -15.67
C CYS A 76 -24.37 20.07 -14.92
N GLY A 77 -24.72 19.22 -13.95
CA GLY A 77 -25.74 19.50 -12.93
C GLY A 77 -27.14 19.90 -13.37
N CYS A 78 -27.50 19.75 -14.64
CA CYS A 78 -28.83 20.07 -15.13
C CYS A 78 -29.60 18.77 -15.38
N ASN A 79 -30.58 18.49 -14.51
CA ASN A 79 -31.82 17.85 -14.97
C ASN A 79 -32.58 18.85 -15.85
#